data_AF-A0A842UUQ2-F1
#
_entry.id   AF-A0A842UUQ2-F1
#
_cell.length_a   1.000
_cell.length_b   1.000
_cell.length_c   1.000
_cell.angle_alpha   90.00
_cell.angle_beta   90.00
_cell.angle_gamma   90.00
#
_symmetry.space_group_name_H-M   'P 1'
#
loop_
_entity.id
_entity.type
_entity.pdbx_description
1 polymer ?
#
loop_
_entity_poly.entity_id
_entity_poly.type
_entity_poly.pdbx_seq_one_letter_code
_entity_poly.pdbx_strand_id
1 'polypeptide(L)'
;MTRIKYDIDLMKYMSFFESLTKAKLKDCIPGENSLTFIVEQNEVGKAVGKRGCNVRKIENALKKKIRVVEYNPDVRLFVRNLIYPLKAEDISEEDGIITIKGPDSRTRGLLIGRNASNLRTLESIVKRYFPIQGIKVV
;
A
#
# COMPACT_ATOMS: atom_id res chain seq x y z
N MET A 1 10.59 14.42 -9.20
CA MET A 1 10.01 14.68 -7.86
C MET A 1 8.50 14.79 -8.01
N THR A 2 7.75 13.74 -7.66
CA THR A 2 6.28 13.75 -7.78
C THR A 2 5.74 14.68 -6.70
N ARG A 3 5.17 15.83 -7.09
CA ARG A 3 4.61 16.80 -6.15
C ARG A 3 3.39 16.16 -5.48
N ILE A 4 3.52 15.78 -4.21
CA ILE A 4 2.40 15.23 -3.43
C ILE A 4 1.41 16.38 -3.23
N LYS A 5 0.26 16.29 -3.91
CA LYS A 5 -0.83 17.26 -3.75
C LYS A 5 -1.72 16.75 -2.62
N TYR A 6 -1.54 17.31 -1.42
CA TYR A 6 -2.50 17.09 -0.34
C TYR A 6 -3.76 17.90 -0.65
N ASP A 7 -4.80 17.17 -1.04
CA ASP A 7 -6.15 17.72 -1.18
C ASP A 7 -6.74 17.93 0.23
N ILE A 8 -7.61 18.92 0.39
CA ILE A 8 -8.31 19.19 1.66
C ILE A 8 -9.03 17.92 2.16
N ASP A 9 -9.57 17.15 1.22
CA ASP A 9 -10.23 15.88 1.53
C ASP A 9 -9.27 14.79 1.99
N LEU A 10 -8.04 14.74 1.45
CA LEU A 10 -7.01 13.82 1.93
C LEU A 10 -6.63 14.10 3.38
N MET A 11 -6.42 15.37 3.73
CA MET A 11 -6.11 15.77 5.11
C MET A 11 -7.23 15.40 6.08
N LYS A 12 -8.50 15.58 5.66
CA LYS A 12 -9.66 15.14 6.44
C LYS A 12 -9.68 13.62 6.62
N TYR A 13 -9.41 12.84 5.57
CA TYR A 13 -9.37 11.38 5.65
C TYR A 13 -8.26 10.89 6.58
N MET A 14 -7.08 11.51 6.51
CA MET A 14 -5.95 11.21 7.41
C MET A 14 -6.34 11.48 8.86
N SER A 15 -6.84 12.69 9.15
CA SER A 15 -7.26 13.08 10.51
C SER A 15 -8.37 12.18 11.05
N PHE A 16 -9.35 11.84 10.21
CA PHE A 16 -10.44 10.94 10.58
C PHE A 16 -9.91 9.54 10.92
N PHE A 17 -9.04 8.99 10.07
CA PHE A 17 -8.41 7.69 10.27
C PHE A 17 -7.65 7.62 11.60
N GLU A 18 -6.78 8.60 11.88
CA GLU A 18 -6.01 8.64 13.13
C GLU A 18 -6.92 8.83 14.35
N SER A 19 -7.96 9.67 14.24
CA SER A 19 -8.90 9.89 15.34
C SER A 19 -9.63 8.62 15.75
N LEU A 20 -10.00 7.78 14.77
CA LEU A 20 -10.81 6.58 14.96
C LEU A 20 -9.95 5.38 15.36
N THR A 21 -8.80 5.20 14.70
CA THR A 21 -7.92 4.04 14.93
C THR A 21 -6.93 4.26 16.06
N LYS A 22 -6.61 5.53 16.37
CA LYS A 22 -5.47 5.94 17.20
C LYS A 22 -4.11 5.47 16.67
N ALA A 23 -4.05 4.91 15.45
CA ALA A 23 -2.82 4.45 14.84
C ALA A 23 -2.03 5.62 14.26
N LYS A 24 -0.69 5.53 14.27
CA LYS A 24 0.15 6.56 13.65
C LYS A 24 0.13 6.39 12.13
N LEU A 25 -0.37 7.40 11.43
CA LEU A 25 -0.46 7.39 9.98
C LEU A 25 0.76 8.02 9.34
N LYS A 26 1.28 7.40 8.28
CA LYS A 26 2.41 7.89 7.49
C LYS A 26 1.97 8.59 6.22
N ASP A 27 1.00 8.02 5.50
CA ASP A 27 0.49 8.58 4.25
C ASP A 27 -0.93 8.08 3.95
N CYS A 28 -1.63 8.82 3.09
CA CYS A 28 -2.90 8.40 2.50
C CYS A 28 -2.81 8.55 0.98
N ILE A 29 -2.94 7.43 0.28
CA ILE A 29 -2.77 7.36 -1.17
C ILE A 29 -4.15 7.12 -1.80
N PRO A 30 -4.69 8.10 -2.53
CA PRO A 30 -5.97 7.94 -3.20
C PRO A 30 -5.81 7.04 -4.44
N GLY A 31 -6.74 6.11 -4.61
CA GLY A 31 -7.00 5.41 -5.87
C GLY A 31 -8.37 5.80 -6.42
N GLU A 32 -8.78 5.21 -7.54
CA GLU A 32 -10.05 5.55 -8.22
C GLU A 32 -11.28 5.41 -7.29
N ASN A 33 -11.40 4.28 -6.59
CA ASN A 33 -12.51 4.03 -5.66
C ASN A 33 -12.05 3.41 -4.33
N SER A 34 -10.80 3.69 -3.96
CA SER A 34 -10.17 3.15 -2.77
C SER A 34 -9.22 4.16 -2.14
N LEU A 35 -9.00 4.04 -0.84
CA LEU A 35 -7.94 4.75 -0.13
C LEU A 35 -6.96 3.70 0.43
N THR A 36 -5.67 3.90 0.18
CA THR A 36 -4.62 3.12 0.84
C THR A 36 -3.98 3.98 1.93
N PHE A 37 -4.20 3.62 3.18
CA PHE A 37 -3.53 4.21 4.33
C PHE A 37 -2.24 3.46 4.61
N ILE A 38 -1.13 4.19 4.63
CA ILE A 38 0.17 3.67 5.04
C ILE A 38 0.35 4.06 6.50
N VAL A 39 0.47 3.09 7.39
CA VAL A 39 0.71 3.30 8.83
C VAL A 39 2.17 3.03 9.17
N GLU A 40 2.65 3.61 10.27
CA GLU A 40 4.01 3.31 10.74
C GLU A 40 4.17 1.83 11.18
N GLN A 41 5.41 1.39 11.32
CA GLN A 41 5.71 0.01 11.71
C GLN A 41 5.07 -0.35 13.06
N ASN A 42 4.50 -1.55 13.16
CA ASN A 42 3.76 -2.08 14.31
C ASN A 42 2.39 -1.42 14.59
N GLU A 43 1.92 -0.52 13.73
CA GLU A 43 0.61 0.15 13.91
C GLU A 43 -0.53 -0.56 13.16
N VAL A 44 -0.24 -1.53 12.28
CA VAL A 44 -1.26 -2.16 11.42
C VAL A 44 -2.35 -2.89 12.20
N GLY A 45 -1.99 -3.61 13.28
CA GLY A 45 -2.95 -4.31 14.12
C GLY A 45 -3.93 -3.35 14.79
N LYS A 46 -3.42 -2.21 15.29
CA LYS A 46 -4.20 -1.13 15.90
C LYS A 46 -5.09 -0.44 14.86
N ALA A 47 -4.53 -0.15 13.70
CA ALA A 47 -5.23 0.45 12.57
C ALA A 47 -6.41 -0.41 12.09
N VAL A 48 -6.20 -1.72 11.96
CA VAL A 48 -7.23 -2.66 11.51
C VAL A 48 -8.29 -2.90 12.60
N GLY A 49 -7.86 -3.03 13.85
CA GLY A 49 -8.71 -3.30 14.99
C GLY A 49 -9.21 -4.76 15.04
N LYS A 50 -9.86 -5.13 16.15
CA LYS A 50 -10.34 -6.50 16.38
C LYS A 50 -11.32 -6.90 15.28
N ARG A 51 -11.02 -7.99 14.56
CA ARG A 51 -11.82 -8.48 13.42
C ARG A 51 -12.07 -7.42 12.32
N GLY A 52 -11.13 -6.48 12.15
CA GLY A 52 -11.26 -5.42 11.13
C GLY A 52 -12.32 -4.37 11.45
N CYS A 53 -12.71 -4.20 12.72
CA CYS A 53 -13.77 -3.29 13.11
C CYS A 53 -13.53 -1.84 12.68
N ASN A 54 -12.27 -1.38 12.71
CA ASN A 54 -11.95 0.00 12.37
C ASN A 54 -12.03 0.21 10.86
N VAL A 55 -11.47 -0.72 10.07
CA VAL A 55 -11.56 -0.69 8.60
C VAL A 55 -13.01 -0.60 8.15
N ARG A 56 -13.90 -1.45 8.69
CA ARG A 56 -15.33 -1.45 8.34
C ARG A 56 -16.02 -0.12 8.69
N LYS A 57 -15.69 0.48 9.84
CA LYS A 57 -16.24 1.78 10.23
C LYS A 57 -15.81 2.88 9.26
N ILE A 58 -14.53 2.89 8.88
CA ILE A 58 -13.98 3.87 7.94
C ILE A 58 -14.58 3.67 6.54
N GLU A 59 -14.68 2.44 6.05
CA GLU A 59 -15.35 2.10 4.78
C GLU A 59 -16.78 2.62 4.75
N ASN A 60 -17.55 2.40 5.84
CA ASN A 60 -18.94 2.85 5.93
C ASN A 60 -19.09 4.37 5.95
N ALA A 61 -18.15 5.08 6.58
CA ALA A 61 -18.14 6.53 6.68
C ALA A 61 -17.68 7.21 5.37
N LEU A 62 -16.62 6.69 4.75
CA LEU A 62 -16.01 7.30 3.56
C LEU A 62 -16.59 6.78 2.24
N LYS A 63 -17.39 5.71 2.27
CA LYS A 63 -17.99 5.05 1.09
C LYS A 63 -16.95 4.66 0.03
N LYS A 64 -15.74 4.33 0.46
CA LYS A 64 -14.61 3.90 -0.38
C LYS A 64 -14.02 2.62 0.20
N LYS A 65 -13.45 1.77 -0.65
CA LYS A 65 -12.70 0.60 -0.19
C LYS A 65 -11.47 1.04 0.57
N ILE A 66 -11.22 0.48 1.74
CA ILE A 66 -10.08 0.88 2.57
C ILE A 66 -9.03 -0.24 2.58
N ARG A 67 -7.81 0.13 2.24
CA ARG A 67 -6.63 -0.72 2.41
C ARG A 67 -5.71 -0.09 3.44
N VAL A 68 -5.22 -0.90 4.37
CA VAL A 68 -4.24 -0.49 5.38
C VAL A 68 -2.98 -1.30 5.16
N VAL A 69 -1.84 -0.62 5.03
CA VAL A 69 -0.54 -1.25 4.78
C VAL A 69 0.46 -0.71 5.78
N GLU A 70 1.24 -1.61 6.36
CA GLU A 70 2.33 -1.23 7.26
C GLU A 70 3.56 -0.79 6.46
N TYR A 71 4.08 0.39 6.77
CA TYR A 71 5.38 0.85 6.29
C TYR A 71 6.51 0.02 6.89
N ASN A 72 7.51 -0.28 6.08
CA ASN A 72 8.75 -0.89 6.54
C ASN A 72 9.93 -0.17 5.88
N PRO A 73 11.02 0.12 6.62
CA PRO A 73 12.22 0.72 6.03
C PRO A 73 13.00 -0.24 5.11
N ASP A 74 12.82 -1.56 5.20
CA ASP A 74 13.31 -2.49 4.17
C ASP A 74 12.30 -2.55 3.03
N VAL A 75 12.74 -2.15 1.83
CA VAL A 75 11.89 -2.07 0.64
C VAL A 75 11.29 -3.44 0.26
N ARG A 76 12.00 -4.55 0.49
CA ARG A 76 11.52 -5.90 0.18
C ARG A 76 10.36 -6.28 1.08
N LEU A 77 10.46 -5.94 2.38
CA LEU A 77 9.38 -6.12 3.34
C LEU A 77 8.20 -5.19 3.04
N PHE A 78 8.46 -3.94 2.66
CA PHE A 78 7.40 -3.02 2.30
C PHE A 78 6.63 -3.47 1.05
N VAL A 79 7.34 -3.93 0.01
CA VAL A 79 6.72 -4.51 -1.18
C VAL A 79 5.89 -5.75 -0.82
N ARG A 80 6.43 -6.62 0.05
CA ARG A 80 5.69 -7.80 0.56
C ARG A 80 4.38 -7.39 1.26
N ASN A 81 4.40 -6.33 2.06
CA ASN A 81 3.20 -5.78 2.70
C ASN A 81 2.21 -5.21 1.67
N LEU A 82 2.70 -4.54 0.62
CA LEU A 82 1.85 -3.92 -0.41
C LEU A 82 1.14 -4.93 -1.32
N ILE A 83 1.76 -6.09 -1.57
CA ILE A 83 1.18 -7.14 -2.43
C ILE A 83 0.24 -8.09 -1.67
N TYR A 84 0.22 -8.05 -0.34
CA TYR A 84 -0.69 -8.87 0.47
C TYR A 84 -2.16 -8.70 0.01
N PRO A 85 -2.92 -9.79 -0.18
CA PRO A 85 -2.67 -11.18 0.23
C PRO A 85 -1.90 -12.04 -0.78
N LEU A 86 -1.43 -11.49 -1.90
CA LEU A 86 -0.59 -12.22 -2.84
C LEU A 86 0.74 -12.58 -2.19
N LYS A 87 1.29 -13.72 -2.59
CA LYS A 87 2.59 -14.20 -2.11
C LYS A 87 3.62 -14.02 -3.22
N ALA A 88 4.82 -13.60 -2.81
CA ALA A 88 6.02 -13.70 -3.63
C ALA A 88 6.86 -14.87 -3.10
N GLU A 89 7.43 -15.64 -4.01
CA GLU A 89 8.44 -16.65 -3.68
C GLU A 89 9.72 -15.95 -3.21
N ASP A 90 10.13 -14.91 -3.93
CA ASP A 90 11.28 -14.08 -3.59
C ASP A 90 11.05 -12.61 -4.00
N ILE A 91 11.74 -11.70 -3.29
CA ILE A 91 11.80 -10.27 -3.61
C ILE A 91 13.24 -9.81 -3.45
N SER A 92 13.89 -9.49 -4.57
CA SER A 92 15.26 -8.98 -4.61
C SER A 92 15.30 -7.53 -5.10
N GLU A 93 16.38 -6.84 -4.75
CA GLU A 93 16.70 -5.51 -5.24
C GLU A 93 18.12 -5.52 -5.80
N GLU A 94 18.26 -5.23 -7.10
CA GLU A 94 19.53 -5.16 -7.81
C GLU A 94 19.54 -3.89 -8.66
N ASP A 95 20.59 -3.07 -8.53
CA ASP A 95 20.77 -1.80 -9.26
C ASP A 95 19.55 -0.85 -9.20
N GLY A 96 18.84 -0.86 -8.06
CA GLY A 96 17.62 -0.05 -7.85
C GLY A 96 16.38 -0.60 -8.56
N ILE A 97 16.42 -1.81 -9.12
CA ILE A 97 15.28 -2.52 -9.68
C ILE A 97 14.81 -3.58 -8.69
N ILE A 98 13.54 -3.52 -8.31
CA ILE A 98 12.93 -4.57 -7.48
C ILE A 98 12.39 -5.67 -8.38
N THR A 99 12.83 -6.90 -8.15
CA THR A 99 12.31 -8.08 -8.85
C THR A 99 11.44 -8.90 -7.90
N ILE A 100 10.18 -9.11 -8.28
CA ILE A 100 9.20 -9.92 -7.53
C ILE A 100 9.01 -11.23 -8.26
N LYS A 101 9.45 -12.34 -7.66
CA LYS A 101 9.23 -13.68 -8.19
C LYS A 101 7.88 -14.21 -7.72
N GLY A 102 6.94 -14.40 -8.65
CA GLY A 102 5.64 -14.97 -8.34
C GLY A 102 5.68 -16.51 -8.30
N PRO A 103 4.93 -17.15 -7.39
CA PRO A 103 4.93 -18.63 -7.25
C PRO A 103 4.32 -19.36 -8.46
N ASP A 104 3.48 -18.69 -9.24
CA ASP A 104 2.77 -19.29 -10.37
C ASP A 104 2.34 -18.20 -11.39
N SER A 105 1.90 -18.62 -12.59
CA SER A 105 1.47 -17.70 -13.65
C SER A 105 0.24 -16.87 -13.29
N ARG A 106 -0.69 -17.40 -12.49
CA ARG A 106 -1.89 -16.67 -12.04
C ARG A 106 -1.49 -15.55 -11.08
N THR A 107 -0.64 -15.84 -10.11
CA THR A 107 -0.15 -14.84 -9.14
C THR A 107 0.64 -13.74 -9.85
N ARG A 108 1.51 -14.09 -10.81
CA ARG A 108 2.22 -13.11 -11.64
C ARG A 108 1.25 -12.23 -12.43
N GLY A 109 0.21 -12.82 -13.04
CA GLY A 109 -0.84 -12.08 -13.73
C GLY A 109 -1.59 -11.10 -12.82
N LEU A 110 -1.86 -11.48 -11.57
CA LEU A 110 -2.51 -10.62 -10.58
C LEU A 110 -1.60 -9.48 -10.09
N LEU A 111 -0.30 -9.74 -9.91
CA LEU A 111 0.69 -8.72 -9.55
C LEU A 111 0.81 -7.65 -10.64
N ILE A 112 0.78 -8.06 -11.91
CA ILE A 112 0.84 -7.14 -13.05
C ILE A 112 -0.48 -6.38 -13.19
N GLY A 113 -1.61 -7.10 -13.18
CA GLY A 113 -2.95 -6.54 -13.40
C GLY A 113 -3.20 -6.18 -14.87
N ARG A 114 -4.46 -5.84 -15.18
CA ARG A 114 -4.84 -5.44 -16.55
C ARG A 114 -4.07 -4.17 -16.95
N ASN A 115 -3.44 -4.17 -18.13
CA ASN A 115 -2.61 -3.06 -18.62
C ASN A 115 -1.50 -2.63 -17.65
N ALA A 116 -0.94 -3.57 -16.88
CA ALA A 116 0.06 -3.32 -15.83
C ALA A 116 -0.41 -2.34 -14.73
N SER A 117 -1.72 -2.17 -14.54
CA SER A 117 -2.29 -1.22 -13.58
C SER A 117 -1.86 -1.47 -12.14
N ASN A 118 -1.82 -2.73 -11.70
CA ASN A 118 -1.41 -3.09 -10.35
C ASN A 118 0.10 -2.85 -10.16
N LEU A 119 0.92 -3.23 -11.13
CA LEU A 119 2.37 -3.00 -11.11
C LEU A 119 2.71 -1.52 -11.06
N ARG A 120 2.07 -0.69 -11.90
CA ARG A 120 2.25 0.77 -11.93
C ARG A 120 1.83 1.41 -10.61
N THR A 121 0.73 0.94 -10.03
CA THR A 121 0.27 1.42 -8.71
C THR A 121 1.29 1.07 -7.63
N LEU A 122 1.75 -0.20 -7.60
CA LEU A 122 2.78 -0.66 -6.66
C LEU A 122 4.05 0.19 -6.78
N GLU A 123 4.57 0.36 -7.99
CA GLU A 123 5.77 1.14 -8.27
C GLU A 123 5.60 2.61 -7.84
N SER A 124 4.45 3.23 -8.12
CA SER A 124 4.14 4.59 -7.69
C SER A 124 4.13 4.74 -6.17
N ILE A 125 3.61 3.76 -5.44
CA ILE A 125 3.62 3.77 -3.97
C ILE A 125 5.04 3.61 -3.45
N VAL A 126 5.82 2.66 -3.96
CA VAL A 126 7.18 2.40 -3.48
C VAL A 126 8.10 3.59 -3.76
N LYS A 127 8.00 4.21 -4.95
CA LYS A 127 8.76 5.41 -5.33
C LYS A 127 8.51 6.64 -4.45
N ARG A 128 7.44 6.65 -3.64
CA ARG A 128 7.21 7.72 -2.65
C ARG A 128 8.19 7.65 -1.47
N TYR A 129 8.71 6.47 -1.18
CA TYR A 129 9.52 6.20 0.01
C TYR A 129 10.95 5.77 -0.30
N PHE A 130 11.17 5.18 -1.47
CA PHE A 130 12.44 4.58 -1.86
C PHE A 130 12.89 5.08 -3.23
N PRO A 131 14.20 5.35 -3.42
CA PRO A 131 14.76 5.81 -4.70
C PRO A 131 14.98 4.65 -5.68
N ILE A 132 13.91 3.94 -6.03
CA ILE A 132 13.97 2.82 -6.98
C ILE A 132 13.83 3.29 -8.43
N GLN A 133 14.49 2.58 -9.35
CA GLN A 133 14.38 2.79 -10.80
C GLN A 133 13.07 2.19 -11.33
N GLY A 134 12.70 0.99 -10.89
CA GLY A 134 11.48 0.31 -11.33
C GLY A 134 11.20 -1.00 -10.59
N ILE A 135 10.07 -1.64 -10.95
CA ILE A 135 9.66 -2.94 -10.42
C ILE A 135 9.38 -3.89 -11.58
N LYS A 136 9.90 -5.12 -11.48
CA LYS A 136 9.67 -6.21 -12.44
C LYS A 136 9.02 -7.39 -11.73
N VAL A 137 8.12 -8.09 -12.43
CA VAL A 137 7.53 -9.35 -11.98
C VAL A 137 8.07 -10.47 -12.87
N VAL A 138 8.58 -11.55 -12.26
CA VAL A 138 9.12 -12.73 -12.94
C VAL A 138 8.45 -14.00 -12.48
#